data_AF-A0AAJ1UJ25-F1
#
_entry.id   AF-A0AAJ1UJ25-F1
#
_cell.length_a   1.000
_cell.length_b   1.000
_cell.length_c   1.000
_cell.angle_alpha   90.00
_cell.angle_beta   90.00
_cell.angle_gamma   90.00
#
_symmetry.space_group_name_H-M   'P 1'
#
loop_
_entity.id
_entity.type
_entity.pdbx_description
1 polymer ?
#
loop_
_entity_poly.entity_id
_entity_poly.type
_entity_poly.pdbx_seq_one_letter_code
_entity_poly.pdbx_strand_id
1 'polypeptide(L)'
;MEHIAERIQNVYTKAQVPSITVNSATETSMELSFTDSNPSNTQYQITVGGKYVTSSGALTTTATWIVDSDKKIHVTGLSPNTNYSIRAKA
;
A
#
# COMPACT_ATOMS: atom_id res chain seq x y z
N MET A 1 -41.79 24.05 -21.31
CA MET A 1 -40.42 23.63 -21.66
C MET A 1 -39.66 23.50 -20.37
N GLU A 2 -39.48 22.28 -19.86
CA GLU A 2 -38.61 22.04 -18.71
C GLU A 2 -37.16 22.12 -19.19
N HIS A 3 -36.47 23.18 -18.79
CA HIS A 3 -35.03 23.27 -18.94
C HIS A 3 -34.43 22.34 -17.90
N ILE A 4 -33.70 21.32 -18.33
CA ILE A 4 -32.95 20.47 -17.41
C ILE A 4 -31.88 21.37 -16.76
N ALA A 5 -32.08 21.66 -15.48
CA ALA A 5 -31.06 22.22 -14.61
C ALA A 5 -29.90 21.22 -14.51
N GLU A 6 -28.68 21.73 -14.68
CA GLU A 6 -27.37 21.05 -14.66
C GLU A 6 -27.29 19.55 -14.36
N ARG A 7 -26.55 18.82 -15.21
CA ARG A 7 -26.14 17.44 -14.94
C ARG A 7 -24.71 17.40 -14.38
N ILE A 8 -24.58 17.11 -13.10
CA ILE A 8 -23.28 16.84 -12.46
C ILE A 8 -22.89 15.38 -12.70
N GLN A 9 -21.65 15.13 -13.13
CA GLN A 9 -21.08 13.80 -13.27
C GLN A 9 -19.73 13.73 -12.56
N ASN A 10 -19.59 12.79 -11.62
CA ASN A 10 -18.32 12.51 -10.97
C ASN A 10 -17.53 11.50 -11.81
N VAL A 11 -16.29 11.85 -12.16
CA VAL A 11 -15.36 10.99 -12.88
C VAL A 11 -14.10 10.84 -12.03
N TYR A 12 -13.63 9.61 -11.86
CA TYR A 12 -12.43 9.30 -11.07
C TYR A 12 -11.35 8.69 -11.95
N THR A 13 -10.09 9.05 -11.70
CA THR A 13 -8.92 8.42 -12.31
C THR A 13 -8.54 7.16 -11.54
N LYS A 14 -7.65 6.34 -12.13
CA LYS A 14 -7.02 5.22 -11.41
C LYS A 14 -6.14 5.73 -10.27
N ALA A 15 -5.96 4.91 -9.24
CA ALA A 15 -4.99 5.17 -8.19
C ALA A 15 -3.57 5.25 -8.74
N GLN A 16 -2.78 6.16 -8.19
CA GLN A 16 -1.35 6.28 -8.45
C GLN A 16 -0.63 5.09 -7.80
N VAL A 17 0.33 4.49 -8.51
CA VAL A 17 1.21 3.48 -7.91
C VAL A 17 2.11 4.16 -6.86
N PRO A 18 2.15 3.66 -5.60
CA PRO A 18 2.98 4.24 -4.56
C PRO A 18 4.47 4.04 -4.85
N SER A 19 5.28 5.06 -4.57
CA SER A 19 6.71 4.88 -4.38
C SER A 19 6.98 4.32 -2.98
N ILE A 20 7.96 3.42 -2.85
CA ILE A 20 8.32 2.76 -1.59
C ILE A 20 9.70 3.20 -1.14
N THR A 21 9.80 3.61 0.12
CA THR A 21 11.06 3.87 0.80
C THR A 21 11.19 2.93 1.99
N VAL A 22 12.37 2.33 2.18
CA VAL A 22 12.72 1.58 3.40
C VAL A 22 13.40 2.55 4.37
N ASN A 23 12.78 2.85 5.50
CA ASN A 23 13.32 3.83 6.46
C ASN A 23 14.33 3.18 7.41
N SER A 24 14.05 1.95 7.87
CA SER A 24 14.88 1.19 8.78
C SER A 24 14.70 -0.31 8.54
N ALA A 25 15.75 -1.09 8.82
CA ALA A 25 15.74 -2.54 8.75
C ALA A 25 16.51 -3.12 9.94
N THR A 26 15.97 -4.18 10.51
CA THR A 26 16.60 -5.01 11.54
C THR A 26 16.85 -6.41 10.97
N GLU A 27 17.32 -7.33 11.79
CA GLU A 27 17.50 -8.73 11.39
C GLU A 27 16.18 -9.40 10.96
N THR A 28 15.03 -8.98 11.52
CA THR A 28 13.74 -9.67 11.33
C THR A 28 12.57 -8.75 10.96
N SER A 29 12.82 -7.45 10.79
CA SER A 29 11.80 -6.47 10.44
C SER A 29 12.32 -5.32 9.57
N MET A 30 11.41 -4.60 8.93
CA MET A 30 11.70 -3.35 8.23
C MET A 30 10.53 -2.38 8.29
N GLU A 31 10.80 -1.09 8.29
CA GLU A 31 9.79 -0.04 8.18
C GLU A 31 9.73 0.49 6.74
N LEU A 32 8.53 0.48 6.16
CA LEU A 32 8.26 1.00 4.82
C LEU A 32 7.40 2.25 4.90
N SER A 33 7.73 3.25 4.07
CA SER A 33 6.86 4.40 3.78
C SER A 33 6.35 4.34 2.35
N PHE A 34 5.09 4.71 2.14
CA PHE A 34 4.47 4.88 0.82
C PHE A 34 4.37 6.36 0.47
N THR A 35 4.69 6.73 -0.76
CA THR A 35 4.52 8.10 -1.26
C THR A 35 3.73 8.12 -2.55
N ASP A 36 2.58 8.79 -2.51
CA ASP A 36 1.66 9.06 -3.62
C ASP A 36 0.67 10.17 -3.23
N SER A 37 -0.15 10.61 -4.17
CA SER A 37 -1.23 11.58 -3.96
C SER A 37 -2.62 10.93 -3.88
N ASN A 38 -2.70 9.64 -3.58
CA ASN A 38 -3.98 8.96 -3.41
C ASN A 38 -4.67 9.39 -2.09
N PRO A 39 -6.01 9.36 -2.04
CA PRO A 39 -6.79 9.60 -0.82
C PRO A 39 -6.39 8.68 0.35
N SER A 40 -6.61 9.14 1.58
CA SER A 40 -6.23 8.41 2.80
C SER A 40 -6.96 7.07 3.01
N ASN A 41 -8.09 6.87 2.35
CA ASN A 41 -8.84 5.61 2.36
C ASN A 41 -8.45 4.64 1.23
N THR A 42 -7.40 4.95 0.47
CA THR A 42 -6.90 4.08 -0.59
C THR A 42 -6.36 2.79 -0.01
N GLN A 43 -6.72 1.67 -0.63
CA GLN A 43 -6.22 0.36 -0.27
C GLN A 43 -4.93 0.07 -1.00
N TYR A 44 -3.99 -0.57 -0.31
CA TYR A 44 -2.71 -0.97 -0.87
C TYR A 44 -2.53 -2.48 -0.74
N GLN A 45 -1.90 -3.07 -1.74
CA GLN A 45 -1.40 -4.43 -1.68
C GLN A 45 0.10 -4.41 -1.83
N ILE A 46 0.80 -4.90 -0.81
CA ILE A 46 2.26 -4.86 -0.72
C ILE A 46 2.75 -6.30 -0.67
N THR A 47 3.82 -6.57 -1.41
CA THR A 47 4.52 -7.84 -1.37
C THR A 47 5.98 -7.65 -0.96
N VAL A 48 6.46 -8.47 -0.05
CA VAL A 48 7.86 -8.55 0.39
C VAL A 48 8.32 -10.00 0.20
N GLY A 49 9.31 -10.22 -0.67
CA GLY A 49 9.80 -11.57 -0.97
C GLY A 49 8.75 -12.52 -1.56
N GLY A 50 7.75 -11.97 -2.27
CA GLY A 50 6.64 -12.75 -2.84
C GLY A 50 5.51 -13.10 -1.87
N LYS A 51 5.59 -12.68 -0.60
CA LYS A 51 4.48 -12.79 0.36
C LYS A 51 3.77 -11.45 0.53
N TYR A 52 2.49 -11.47 0.86
CA TYR A 52 1.69 -10.27 1.09
C TYR A 52 1.85 -9.78 2.53
N VAL A 53 1.84 -8.46 2.69
CA VAL A 53 1.87 -7.80 4.00
C VAL A 53 0.43 -7.60 4.49
N THR A 54 0.13 -8.03 5.72
CA THR A 54 -1.15 -7.78 6.39
C THR A 54 -1.17 -6.40 7.04
N SER A 55 -2.34 -5.95 7.53
CA SER A 55 -2.47 -4.67 8.24
C SER A 55 -1.68 -4.62 9.56
N SER A 56 -1.32 -5.79 10.11
CA SER A 56 -0.44 -5.91 11.27
C SER A 56 1.05 -5.95 10.90
N GLY A 57 1.38 -5.90 9.60
CA GLY A 57 2.76 -6.01 9.11
C GLY A 57 3.30 -7.45 9.01
N ALA A 58 2.48 -8.48 9.22
CA ALA A 58 2.91 -9.86 9.09
C ALA A 58 2.88 -10.33 7.62
N LEU A 59 3.66 -11.37 7.30
CA LEU A 59 3.70 -11.96 5.96
C LEU A 59 2.72 -13.13 5.81
N THR A 60 1.92 -13.11 4.75
CA THR A 60 0.97 -14.17 4.41
C THR A 60 1.06 -14.58 2.93
N THR A 61 0.58 -15.78 2.60
CA THR A 61 0.47 -16.25 1.21
C THR A 61 -0.83 -15.79 0.54
N THR A 62 -1.81 -15.33 1.32
CA THR A 62 -3.10 -14.85 0.80
C THR A 62 -3.03 -13.38 0.45
N ALA A 63 -3.45 -13.04 -0.76
CA ALA A 63 -3.56 -11.65 -1.22
C ALA A 63 -4.34 -10.80 -0.22
N THR A 64 -3.68 -9.80 0.36
CA THR A 64 -4.25 -8.92 1.39
C THR A 64 -4.18 -7.48 0.92
N TRP A 65 -5.25 -6.73 1.19
CA TRP A 65 -5.34 -5.29 0.95
C TRP A 65 -5.41 -4.60 2.31
N ILE A 66 -4.63 -3.55 2.50
CA ILE A 66 -4.55 -2.79 3.75
C ILE A 66 -4.88 -1.32 3.49
N VAL A 67 -5.48 -0.67 4.47
CA VAL A 67 -5.61 0.80 4.49
C VAL A 67 -4.62 1.28 5.52
N ASP A 68 -3.76 2.22 5.12
CA ASP A 68 -2.75 2.80 6.00
C ASP A 68 -2.78 4.32 5.82
N SER A 69 -3.46 5.01 6.75
CA SER A 69 -3.66 6.46 6.67
C SER A 69 -2.34 7.24 6.80
N ASP A 70 -1.39 6.66 7.53
CA ASP A 70 -0.09 7.28 7.81
C ASP A 70 0.94 6.94 6.72
N LYS A 71 0.52 6.11 5.76
CA LYS A 71 1.33 5.59 4.68
C LYS A 71 2.62 4.94 5.22
N LYS A 72 2.54 4.16 6.30
CA LYS A 72 3.69 3.48 6.90
C LYS A 72 3.35 2.11 7.49
N ILE A 73 4.06 1.07 7.07
CA ILE A 73 3.89 -0.28 7.64
C ILE A 73 5.21 -0.83 8.21
N HIS A 74 5.12 -1.45 9.39
CA HIS A 74 6.24 -2.18 10.00
C HIS A 74 6.16 -3.66 9.65
N VAL A 75 6.94 -4.11 8.65
CA VAL A 75 6.95 -5.50 8.20
C VAL A 75 7.76 -6.37 9.16
N THR A 76 7.22 -7.51 9.55
CA THR A 76 7.84 -8.45 10.51
C THR A 76 7.91 -9.88 9.95
N GLY A 77 8.69 -10.73 10.60
CA GLY A 77 8.84 -12.14 10.22
C GLY A 77 9.80 -12.36 9.06
N LEU A 78 10.78 -11.46 8.92
CA LEU A 78 11.87 -11.60 7.95
C LEU A 78 12.96 -12.51 8.50
N SER A 79 13.69 -13.13 7.58
CA SER A 79 14.88 -13.92 7.90
C SER A 79 16.13 -13.04 7.87
N PRO A 80 17.05 -13.19 8.85
CA PRO A 80 18.31 -12.45 8.85
C PRO A 80 19.11 -12.67 7.56
N ASN A 81 19.89 -11.67 7.16
CA ASN A 81 20.77 -11.72 5.99
C ASN A 81 20.07 -12.19 4.69
N THR A 82 18.81 -11.82 4.51
CA THR A 82 18.01 -12.21 3.33
C THR A 82 17.63 -10.98 2.51
N ASN A 83 17.87 -11.03 1.20
CA ASN A 83 17.45 -9.97 0.28
C ASN A 83 15.96 -10.14 -0.06
N TYR A 84 15.20 -9.05 0.06
CA TYR A 84 13.77 -9.02 -0.25
C TYR A 84 13.46 -8.02 -1.36
N SER A 85 12.76 -8.49 -2.40
CA SER A 85 12.12 -7.60 -3.37
C SER A 85 10.79 -7.09 -2.81
N ILE A 86 10.58 -5.77 -2.89
CA ILE A 86 9.36 -5.10 -2.43
C ILE A 86 8.58 -4.59 -3.64
N ARG A 87 7.27 -4.81 -3.65
CA ARG A 87 6.36 -4.25 -4.66
C ARG A 87 5.09 -3.79 -3.98
N ALA A 88 4.48 -2.75 -4.51
CA ALA A 88 3.21 -2.25 -4.02
C ALA A 88 2.33 -1.82 -5.20
N LYS A 89 1.01 -1.89 -4.98
CA LYS A 89 0.00 -1.31 -5.86
C LYS A 89 -1.14 -0.73 -5.02
N ALA A 90 -1.85 0.21 -5.63
CA ALA A 90 -3.07 0.83 -5.13
C ALA A 90 -4.21 0.55 -6.12
#